data_AF-A0A061DI66-F1
#
_entry.id   AF-A0A061DI66-F1
#
_cell.length_a   1.000
_cell.length_b   1.000
_cell.length_c   1.000
_cell.angle_alpha   90.00
_cell.angle_beta   90.00
_cell.angle_gamma   90.00
#
_symmetry.space_group_name_H-M   'P 1'
#
loop_
_entity.id
_entity.type
_entity.pdbx_description
1 polymer ?
#
loop_
_entity_poly.entity_id
_entity_poly.type
_entity_poly.pdbx_seq_one_letter_code
_entity_poly.pdbx_strand_id
1 'polypeptide(L)'
;MGGEEKAKKEALEIISQFQKLPRLVVFDLDYTLWPFYCECCDEDETPYLYQHAKAILLALKEKGIDIAIASRSPTPQIAKTFLDKLGIRSMFVAEEIFSSWTHKTEHFQRIHRRTGVPFSSMLFFDDEDRNIEADGNTCIQQAFLKIKYFSNNHPLPQRRRKSEDNMINYELVLQNETMNHVVNCYWQIQTLIQA
;
A
#
# COMPACT_ATOMS: atom_id res chain seq x y z
N MET A 1 11.03 -19.14 10.72
CA MET A 1 10.68 -19.58 9.35
C MET A 1 9.20 -19.93 9.17
N GLY A 2 8.48 -20.50 10.15
CA GLY A 2 7.05 -20.86 9.96
C GLY A 2 6.04 -19.70 9.85
N GLY A 3 6.34 -18.51 10.37
CA GLY A 3 5.39 -17.38 10.38
C GLY A 3 5.18 -16.70 9.03
N GLU A 4 6.25 -16.49 8.25
CA GLU A 4 6.18 -15.87 6.92
C GLU A 4 5.44 -16.77 5.92
N GLU A 5 5.75 -18.07 5.93
CA GLU A 5 5.08 -19.05 5.06
C GLU A 5 3.58 -19.16 5.38
N LYS A 6 3.22 -19.15 6.67
CA LYS A 6 1.82 -19.13 7.09
C LYS A 6 1.10 -17.87 6.58
N ALA A 7 1.68 -16.69 6.81
CA ALA A 7 1.10 -15.43 6.36
C ALA A 7 0.97 -15.35 4.83
N LYS A 8 1.95 -15.90 4.10
CA LYS A 8 1.91 -15.97 2.65
C LYS A 8 0.78 -16.88 2.17
N LYS A 9 0.61 -18.05 2.81
CA LYS A 9 -0.50 -18.97 2.50
C LYS A 9 -1.86 -18.32 2.73
N GLU A 10 -2.04 -17.62 3.86
CA GLU A 10 -3.27 -16.88 4.15
C GLU A 10 -3.53 -15.80 3.10
N ALA A 11 -2.50 -15.03 2.72
CA ALA A 11 -2.61 -14.03 1.65
C ALA A 11 -3.02 -14.68 0.31
N LEU A 12 -2.42 -15.82 -0.06
CA LEU A 12 -2.78 -16.56 -1.27
C LEU A 12 -4.22 -17.08 -1.25
N GLU A 13 -4.68 -17.63 -0.12
CA GLU A 13 -6.05 -18.09 0.05
C GLU A 13 -7.04 -16.96 -0.14
N ILE A 14 -6.76 -15.78 0.41
CA ILE A 14 -7.64 -14.62 0.30
C ILE A 14 -7.62 -14.02 -1.10
N ILE A 15 -6.45 -13.87 -1.74
CA ILE A 15 -6.37 -13.43 -3.15
C ILE A 15 -7.17 -14.39 -4.05
N SER A 16 -7.16 -15.70 -3.76
CA SER A 16 -7.87 -16.70 -4.56
C SER A 16 -9.41 -16.63 -4.46
N GLN A 17 -9.96 -15.90 -3.50
CA GLN A 17 -11.41 -15.75 -3.34
C GLN A 17 -12.02 -14.78 -4.38
N PHE A 18 -11.20 -14.00 -5.07
CA PHE A 18 -11.66 -12.97 -6.01
C PHE A 18 -11.66 -13.45 -7.45
N GLN A 19 -12.78 -13.20 -8.15
CA GLN A 19 -12.89 -13.52 -9.58
C GLN A 19 -12.17 -12.51 -10.48
N LYS A 20 -12.05 -11.26 -10.02
CA LYS A 20 -11.38 -10.18 -10.75
C LYS A 20 -10.26 -9.64 -9.88
N LEU A 21 -9.03 -9.83 -10.36
CA LEU A 21 -7.82 -9.35 -9.69
C LEU A 21 -7.29 -8.09 -10.37
N PRO A 22 -6.66 -7.16 -9.63
CA PRO A 22 -5.93 -6.07 -10.23
C PRO A 22 -4.78 -6.64 -11.08
N ARG A 23 -4.40 -5.91 -12.12
CA ARG A 23 -3.20 -6.23 -12.90
C ARG A 23 -1.93 -5.68 -12.25
N LEU A 24 -2.08 -4.62 -11.45
CA LEU A 24 -1.00 -3.95 -10.75
C LEU A 24 -1.46 -3.51 -9.36
N VAL A 25 -0.63 -3.77 -8.35
CA VAL A 25 -0.78 -3.20 -7.01
C VAL A 25 0.33 -2.19 -6.78
N VAL A 26 -0.03 -0.96 -6.45
CA VAL A 26 0.91 0.12 -6.15
C VAL A 26 0.96 0.31 -4.63
N PHE A 27 2.16 0.44 -4.07
CA PHE A 27 2.37 0.68 -2.64
C PHE A 27 3.06 2.02 -2.42
N ASP A 28 2.66 2.75 -1.37
CA ASP A 28 3.57 3.68 -0.72
C ASP A 28 4.67 2.94 0.06
N LEU A 29 5.60 3.68 0.63
CA LEU A 29 6.71 3.18 1.44
C LEU A 29 6.49 3.47 2.93
N ASP A 30 6.65 4.73 3.33
CA ASP A 30 6.58 5.15 4.72
C ASP A 30 5.19 4.85 5.30
N TYR A 31 5.15 4.24 6.48
CA TYR A 31 3.92 3.74 7.13
C TYR A 31 3.04 2.78 6.34
N THR A 32 3.50 2.31 5.17
CA THR A 32 2.80 1.30 4.35
C THR A 32 3.57 -0.02 4.33
N LEU A 33 4.85 -0.01 3.94
CA LEU A 33 5.70 -1.22 3.96
C LEU A 33 6.52 -1.32 5.25
N TRP A 34 6.90 -0.18 5.82
CA TRP A 34 7.68 -0.08 7.05
C TRP A 34 7.12 1.00 7.99
N PRO A 35 7.34 0.90 9.33
CA PRO A 35 6.67 1.75 10.32
C PRO A 35 7.42 3.06 10.65
N PHE A 36 8.07 3.69 9.67
CA PHE A 36 8.86 4.90 9.88
C PHE A 36 8.91 5.75 8.60
N TYR A 37 9.33 7.01 8.75
CA TYR A 37 9.70 7.88 7.63
C TYR A 37 11.17 7.64 7.27
N CYS A 38 11.44 7.17 6.06
CA CYS A 38 12.83 6.94 5.62
C CYS A 38 13.66 8.22 5.51
N GLU A 39 13.04 9.41 5.45
CA GLU A 39 13.75 10.70 5.53
C GLU A 39 14.41 10.97 6.89
N CYS A 40 13.97 10.29 7.95
CA CYS A 40 14.51 10.42 9.29
C CYS A 40 15.66 9.44 9.59
N CYS A 41 16.08 8.64 8.60
CA CYS A 41 17.06 7.57 8.77
C CYS A 41 18.36 7.87 8.01
N ASP A 42 19.43 7.18 8.39
CA ASP A 42 20.68 7.14 7.63
C ASP A 42 20.74 5.94 6.65
N GLU A 43 21.50 6.08 5.56
CA GLU A 43 21.67 5.01 4.55
C GLU A 43 22.22 3.70 5.14
N ASP A 44 22.99 3.78 6.24
CA ASP A 44 23.64 2.63 6.89
C ASP A 44 22.70 1.87 7.83
N GLU A 45 21.55 2.44 8.20
CA GLU A 45 20.60 1.78 9.09
C GLU A 45 20.03 0.48 8.51
N THR A 46 19.63 -0.43 9.39
CA THR A 46 18.98 -1.69 9.00
C THR A 46 17.47 -1.49 9.01
N PRO A 47 16.81 -1.34 7.85
CA PRO A 47 15.36 -1.20 7.79
C PRO A 47 14.68 -2.53 8.14
N TYR A 48 13.41 -2.44 8.52
CA TYR A 48 12.56 -3.60 8.73
C TYR A 48 11.15 -3.33 8.19
N LEU A 49 10.51 -4.38 7.70
CA LEU A 49 9.14 -4.34 7.21
C LEU A 49 8.15 -4.58 8.35
N TYR A 50 6.89 -4.21 8.12
CA TYR A 50 5.80 -4.81 8.89
C TYR A 50 5.79 -6.34 8.78
N GLN A 51 5.35 -7.03 9.84
CA GLN A 51 5.44 -8.50 10.02
C GLN A 51 5.06 -9.33 8.78
N HIS A 52 4.03 -8.89 8.06
CA HIS A 52 3.42 -9.64 6.96
C HIS A 52 3.60 -8.99 5.60
N ALA A 53 4.25 -7.81 5.51
CA ALA A 53 4.38 -7.09 4.25
C ALA A 53 5.13 -7.94 3.21
N LYS A 54 6.26 -8.56 3.57
CA LYS A 54 7.01 -9.41 2.63
C LYS A 54 6.20 -10.61 2.13
N ALA A 55 5.45 -11.26 3.02
CA ALA A 55 4.59 -12.38 2.67
C ALA A 55 3.49 -11.98 1.67
N ILE A 56 2.89 -10.80 1.86
CA ILE A 56 1.88 -10.23 0.93
C ILE A 56 2.51 -9.94 -0.43
N LEU A 57 3.68 -9.30 -0.48
CA LEU A 57 4.38 -9.02 -1.75
C LEU A 57 4.68 -10.33 -2.51
N LEU A 58 5.15 -11.36 -1.80
CA LEU A 58 5.40 -12.68 -2.39
C LEU A 58 4.13 -13.36 -2.91
N ALA A 59 3.02 -13.26 -2.16
CA ALA A 59 1.74 -13.83 -2.58
C ALA A 59 1.18 -13.15 -3.85
N LEU A 60 1.31 -11.82 -3.95
CA LEU A 60 0.93 -11.07 -5.16
C LEU A 60 1.75 -11.52 -6.37
N LYS A 61 3.08 -11.63 -6.21
CA LYS A 61 3.97 -12.12 -7.28
C LYS A 61 3.63 -13.53 -7.72
N GLU A 62 3.34 -14.43 -6.78
CA GLU A 62 2.96 -15.82 -7.08
C GLU A 62 1.63 -15.90 -7.83
N LYS A 63 0.71 -14.97 -7.57
CA LYS A 63 -0.55 -14.83 -8.32
C LYS A 63 -0.40 -14.12 -9.68
N GLY A 64 0.82 -13.77 -10.07
CA GLY A 64 1.08 -13.07 -11.33
C GLY A 64 0.58 -11.62 -11.34
N ILE A 65 0.39 -11.02 -10.15
CA ILE A 65 0.01 -9.63 -10.00
C ILE A 65 1.31 -8.81 -9.93
N ASP A 66 1.46 -7.85 -10.83
CA ASP A 66 2.60 -6.95 -10.78
C ASP A 66 2.49 -6.00 -9.59
N ILE A 67 3.63 -5.55 -9.06
CA ILE A 67 3.68 -4.59 -7.96
C ILE A 67 4.58 -3.41 -8.31
N ALA A 68 4.23 -2.21 -7.84
CA ALA A 68 5.00 -0.98 -8.06
C ALA A 68 5.03 -0.10 -6.80
N ILE A 69 5.93 0.88 -6.78
CA ILE A 69 6.05 1.88 -5.72
C ILE A 69 5.65 3.26 -6.22
N ALA A 70 4.85 3.97 -5.42
CA ALA A 70 4.58 5.40 -5.56
C ALA A 70 4.76 6.08 -4.20
N SER A 71 5.91 6.74 -4.00
CA SER A 71 6.24 7.40 -2.74
C SER A 71 6.71 8.84 -2.92
N ARG A 72 6.31 9.70 -1.98
CA ARG A 72 6.68 11.13 -1.94
C ARG A 72 7.93 11.42 -1.14
N SER A 73 8.63 10.40 -0.64
CA SER A 73 9.85 10.59 0.14
C SER A 73 10.83 11.52 -0.58
N PRO A 74 11.36 12.56 0.10
CA PRO A 74 12.39 13.44 -0.44
C PRO A 74 13.77 12.79 -0.51
N THR A 75 13.92 11.58 0.06
CA THR A 75 15.18 10.84 0.15
C THR A 75 15.14 9.55 -0.70
N PRO A 76 15.01 9.66 -2.05
CA PRO A 76 14.88 8.49 -2.91
C PRO A 76 16.08 7.53 -2.85
N GLN A 77 17.26 8.04 -2.51
CA GLN A 77 18.46 7.23 -2.37
C GLN A 77 18.36 6.30 -1.14
N ILE A 78 17.93 6.84 0.01
CA ILE A 78 17.74 6.08 1.25
C ILE A 78 16.66 5.01 1.06
N ALA A 79 15.52 5.40 0.48
CA ALA A 79 14.44 4.48 0.18
C ALA A 79 14.88 3.30 -0.70
N LYS A 80 15.67 3.57 -1.76
CA LYS A 80 16.21 2.52 -2.64
C LYS A 80 17.19 1.60 -1.92
N THR A 81 18.11 2.17 -1.14
CA THR A 81 19.03 1.39 -0.30
C THR A 81 18.26 0.47 0.66
N PHE A 82 17.15 0.95 1.22
CA PHE A 82 16.33 0.13 2.11
C PHE A 82 15.62 -1.02 1.38
N LEU A 83 15.05 -0.75 0.20
CA LEU A 83 14.45 -1.80 -0.64
C LEU A 83 15.47 -2.90 -1.02
N ASP A 84 16.72 -2.51 -1.27
CA ASP A 84 17.83 -3.43 -1.54
C ASP A 84 18.21 -4.25 -0.30
N LYS A 85 18.41 -3.60 0.86
CA LYS A 85 18.72 -4.29 2.14
C LYS A 85 17.63 -5.28 2.55
N LEU A 86 16.36 -4.95 2.29
CA LEU A 86 15.22 -5.82 2.55
C LEU A 86 15.08 -6.97 1.54
N GLY A 87 15.80 -6.91 0.42
CA GLY A 87 15.75 -7.91 -0.65
C GLY A 87 14.41 -7.96 -1.38
N ILE A 88 13.68 -6.84 -1.43
CA ILE A 88 12.36 -6.74 -2.09
C ILE A 88 12.36 -5.89 -3.35
N ARG A 89 13.43 -5.12 -3.61
CA ARG A 89 13.48 -4.18 -4.72
C ARG A 89 13.19 -4.83 -6.08
N SER A 90 13.77 -6.00 -6.33
CA SER A 90 13.61 -6.75 -7.59
C SER A 90 12.17 -7.26 -7.84
N MET A 91 11.29 -7.19 -6.84
CA MET A 91 9.89 -7.60 -7.01
C MET A 91 9.08 -6.55 -7.76
N PHE A 92 9.47 -5.26 -7.68
CA PHE A 92 8.73 -4.12 -8.22
C PHE A 92 9.03 -3.89 -9.71
N VAL A 93 7.97 -3.78 -10.52
CA VAL A 93 8.09 -3.52 -11.96
C VAL A 93 8.31 -2.03 -12.28
N ALA A 94 7.96 -1.15 -11.34
CA ALA A 94 8.16 0.29 -11.40
C ALA A 94 8.39 0.88 -10.00
N GLU A 95 9.26 1.87 -9.91
CA GLU A 95 9.65 2.55 -8.66
C GLU A 95 9.61 4.07 -8.88
N GLU A 96 8.51 4.72 -8.52
CA GLU A 96 8.39 6.18 -8.56
C GLU A 96 8.54 6.72 -7.13
N ILE A 97 9.72 7.24 -6.82
CA ILE A 97 10.08 7.80 -5.51
C ILE A 97 10.65 9.19 -5.73
N PHE A 98 9.83 10.21 -5.46
CA PHE A 98 10.22 11.62 -5.54
C PHE A 98 9.16 12.49 -4.87
N SER A 99 9.58 13.63 -4.32
CA SER A 99 8.65 14.61 -3.77
C SER A 99 7.76 15.21 -4.84
N SER A 100 6.46 15.33 -4.55
CA SER A 100 5.52 16.10 -5.34
C SER A 100 4.78 17.09 -4.45
N TRP A 101 4.58 18.30 -4.95
CA TRP A 101 3.78 19.33 -4.26
C TRP A 101 2.28 19.01 -4.28
N THR A 102 1.86 18.22 -5.27
CA THR A 102 0.49 17.73 -5.47
C THR A 102 0.38 16.26 -5.04
N HIS A 103 -0.84 15.72 -5.14
CA HIS A 103 -1.14 14.28 -5.04
C HIS A 103 -0.27 13.42 -5.98
N LYS A 104 -0.23 12.09 -5.74
CA LYS A 104 0.62 11.11 -6.46
C LYS A 104 0.27 10.91 -7.95
N THR A 105 -0.48 11.83 -8.55
CA THR A 105 -0.89 11.81 -9.95
C THR A 105 0.31 11.62 -10.90
N GLU A 106 1.40 12.34 -10.67
CA GLU A 106 2.60 12.22 -11.53
C GLU A 106 3.25 10.83 -11.40
N HIS A 107 3.35 10.29 -10.18
CA HIS A 107 3.85 8.93 -9.95
C HIS A 107 3.02 7.91 -10.74
N PHE A 108 1.70 8.00 -10.64
CA PHE A 108 0.78 7.10 -11.34
C PHE A 108 0.86 7.25 -12.86
N GLN A 109 1.01 8.46 -13.39
CA GLN A 109 1.22 8.67 -14.82
C GLN A 109 2.50 8.00 -15.33
N ARG A 110 3.60 8.09 -14.56
CA ARG A 110 4.87 7.44 -14.90
C ARG A 110 4.77 5.92 -14.80
N ILE A 111 4.14 5.39 -13.74
CA ILE A 111 3.86 3.96 -13.59
C ILE A 111 3.01 3.45 -14.75
N HIS A 112 1.94 4.16 -15.13
CA HIS A 112 1.10 3.81 -16.27
C HIS A 112 1.91 3.77 -17.56
N ARG A 113 2.73 4.80 -17.84
CA ARG A 113 3.59 4.86 -19.03
C ARG A 113 4.59 3.69 -19.08
N ARG A 114 5.14 3.30 -17.93
CA ARG A 114 6.14 2.22 -17.83
C ARG A 114 5.52 0.82 -17.94
N THR A 115 4.34 0.60 -17.37
CA THR A 115 3.71 -0.72 -17.28
C THR A 115 2.65 -0.98 -18.35
N GLY A 116 2.07 0.07 -18.94
CA GLY A 116 0.92 -0.01 -19.82
C GLY A 116 -0.38 -0.46 -19.14
N VAL A 117 -0.40 -0.61 -17.81
CA VAL A 117 -1.57 -1.05 -17.07
C VAL A 117 -2.57 0.12 -16.96
N PRO A 118 -3.85 -0.04 -17.34
CA PRO A 118 -4.85 1.00 -17.17
C PRO A 118 -5.09 1.32 -15.68
N PHE A 119 -5.37 2.58 -15.35
CA PHE A 119 -5.66 2.99 -13.96
C PHE A 119 -6.79 2.17 -13.32
N SER A 120 -7.84 1.86 -14.09
CA SER A 120 -8.97 1.02 -13.67
C SER A 120 -8.60 -0.44 -13.33
N SER A 121 -7.37 -0.85 -13.59
CA SER A 121 -6.81 -2.15 -13.26
C SER A 121 -5.69 -2.06 -12.21
N MET A 122 -5.52 -0.89 -11.58
CA MET A 122 -4.59 -0.66 -10.48
C MET A 122 -5.31 -0.61 -9.13
N LEU A 123 -4.70 -1.23 -8.13
CA LEU A 123 -5.07 -1.08 -6.72
C LEU A 123 -3.94 -0.32 -6.01
N PHE A 124 -4.28 0.63 -5.14
CA PHE A 124 -3.29 1.45 -4.45
C PHE A 124 -3.39 1.34 -2.93
N PHE A 125 -2.26 1.05 -2.26
CA PHE A 125 -2.14 1.04 -0.81
C PHE A 125 -1.29 2.22 -0.32
N ASP A 126 -1.88 3.02 0.57
CA ASP A 126 -1.31 4.24 1.14
C ASP A 126 -1.87 4.45 2.54
N ASP A 127 -1.08 5.02 3.46
CA ASP A 127 -1.52 5.35 4.81
C ASP A 127 -2.17 6.73 4.90
N GLU A 128 -1.93 7.62 3.94
CA GLU A 128 -2.52 8.95 3.89
C GLU A 128 -3.87 9.00 3.15
N ASP A 129 -4.91 9.46 3.86
CA ASP A 129 -6.26 9.72 3.35
C ASP A 129 -6.33 10.72 2.18
N ARG A 130 -5.24 11.45 1.91
CA ARG A 130 -5.21 12.61 1.01
C ARG A 130 -4.61 12.32 -0.35
N ASN A 131 -4.19 11.10 -0.69
CA ASN A 131 -3.32 10.88 -1.85
C ASN A 131 -4.01 10.68 -3.22
N ILE A 132 -5.36 10.65 -3.29
CA ILE A 132 -6.10 10.63 -4.56
C ILE A 132 -7.31 11.57 -4.47
N GLU A 133 -7.20 12.79 -5.01
CA GLU A 133 -8.40 13.49 -5.48
C GLU A 133 -8.79 12.87 -6.83
N ALA A 134 -10.00 12.31 -6.86
CA ALA A 134 -10.62 11.81 -8.06
C ALA A 134 -11.01 12.99 -8.97
N ASP A 135 -10.04 13.60 -9.64
CA ASP A 135 -10.32 14.24 -10.92
C ASP A 135 -10.92 13.12 -11.79
N GLY A 136 -12.20 13.25 -12.14
CA GLY A 136 -13.11 12.21 -12.66
C GLY A 136 -12.69 11.39 -13.90
N ASN A 137 -11.41 11.41 -14.27
CA ASN A 137 -10.78 10.69 -15.36
C ASN A 137 -9.81 9.57 -14.92
N THR A 138 -9.49 9.44 -13.63
CA THR A 138 -8.50 8.46 -13.13
C THR A 138 -9.11 7.52 -12.10
N CYS A 139 -9.74 6.43 -12.54
CA CYS A 139 -10.31 5.44 -11.63
C CYS A 139 -9.20 4.56 -11.01
N ILE A 140 -8.43 5.08 -10.07
CA ILE A 140 -7.56 4.29 -9.20
C ILE A 140 -8.37 3.88 -7.98
N GLN A 141 -8.39 2.59 -7.64
CA GLN A 141 -9.04 2.11 -6.43
C GLN A 141 -8.06 2.27 -5.26
N GLN A 142 -8.39 3.15 -4.31
CA GLN A 142 -7.61 3.29 -3.08
C GLN A 142 -8.05 2.25 -2.06
N ALA A 143 -7.08 1.58 -1.44
CA ALA A 143 -7.27 0.77 -0.27
C ALA A 143 -6.36 1.29 0.85
N PHE A 144 -6.95 1.72 1.95
CA PHE A 144 -6.17 2.04 3.16
C PHE A 144 -5.58 0.77 3.74
N LEU A 145 -4.27 0.74 3.93
CA LEU A 145 -3.58 -0.36 4.59
C LEU A 145 -3.26 0.06 6.03
N LYS A 146 -4.06 -0.39 7.01
CA LYS A 146 -3.70 -0.22 8.43
C LYS A 146 -3.03 -1.50 8.92
N ILE A 147 -1.73 -1.68 8.64
CA ILE A 147 -0.96 -2.77 9.28
C ILE A 147 -0.73 -2.41 10.75
N LYS A 148 -1.77 -2.58 11.57
CA LYS A 148 -1.66 -2.45 13.01
C LYS A 148 -1.10 -3.73 13.57
N TYR A 149 0.10 -3.63 14.15
CA TYR A 149 0.66 -4.67 14.99
C TYR A 149 -0.22 -4.91 16.22
N PHE A 150 -0.55 -6.19 16.47
CA PHE A 150 -0.68 -6.71 17.82
C PHE A 150 0.70 -6.69 18.49
N SER A 151 1.02 -5.61 19.20
CA SER A 151 2.04 -5.65 20.25
C SER A 151 1.66 -4.65 21.34
N ASN A 152 1.63 -5.14 22.56
CA ASN A 152 1.16 -4.42 23.73
C ASN A 152 1.87 -3.08 23.93
N ASN A 153 1.06 -2.03 24.16
CA ASN A 153 1.36 -0.88 25.03
C ASN A 153 2.54 0.06 24.70
N HIS A 154 2.64 0.60 23.49
CA HIS A 154 3.28 1.92 23.34
C HIS A 154 2.52 2.82 22.34
N PRO A 155 2.01 4.00 22.77
CA PRO A 155 1.39 4.95 21.85
C PRO A 155 2.45 5.58 20.92
N LEU A 156 2.07 5.74 19.66
CA LEU A 156 2.84 6.49 18.65
C LEU A 156 3.13 7.92 19.13
N PRO A 157 4.29 8.51 18.80
CA PRO A 157 4.50 9.94 18.99
C PRO A 157 3.57 10.72 18.05
N GLN A 158 2.48 11.25 18.60
CA GLN A 158 1.52 12.07 17.87
C GLN A 158 2.12 13.44 17.53
N ARG A 159 2.07 13.82 16.26
CA ARG A 159 2.13 15.24 15.87
C ARG A 159 0.83 15.91 16.36
N ARG A 160 0.95 16.93 17.21
CA ARG A 160 -0.16 17.55 17.97
C ARG A 160 -1.33 18.07 17.08
N ARG A 161 -2.55 17.65 17.49
CA ARG A 161 -3.89 18.33 17.53
C ARG A 161 -4.61 18.58 16.19
N LYS A 162 -5.94 18.37 16.06
CA LYS A 162 -7.06 18.63 16.99
C LYS A 162 -8.34 17.82 16.66
N SER A 163 -9.14 17.63 17.72
CA SER A 163 -10.57 17.29 17.84
C SER A 163 -11.07 15.92 17.36
N GLU A 164 -11.13 15.01 18.33
CA GLU A 164 -12.15 13.98 18.50
C GLU A 164 -13.53 14.65 18.47
N ASP A 165 -14.20 14.63 17.32
CA ASP A 165 -15.65 14.80 17.16
C ASP A 165 -15.93 14.77 15.66
N ASN A 166 -15.98 13.56 15.08
CA ASN A 166 -16.72 13.27 13.84
C ASN A 166 -16.66 11.76 13.59
N MET A 167 -17.32 11.02 14.48
CA MET A 167 -17.73 9.65 14.23
C MET A 167 -19.03 9.67 13.40
N ILE A 168 -18.99 10.33 12.23
CA ILE A 168 -20.14 10.40 11.31
C ILE A 168 -20.04 9.21 10.36
N ASN A 169 -20.88 8.21 10.62
CA ASN A 169 -21.46 7.23 9.69
C ASN A 169 -20.78 7.09 8.32
N TYR A 170 -19.86 6.13 8.23
CA TYR A 170 -19.24 5.65 6.97
C TYR A 170 -20.20 4.85 6.07
N GLU A 171 -21.51 5.00 6.25
CA GLU A 171 -22.56 4.29 5.50
C GLU A 171 -22.94 5.00 4.19
N LEU A 172 -22.39 6.18 3.91
CA LEU A 172 -22.85 7.06 2.83
C LEU A 172 -21.74 7.45 1.84
N VAL A 173 -21.20 6.50 1.07
CA VAL A 173 -20.77 6.70 -0.33
C VAL A 173 -20.90 5.39 -1.10
N LEU A 174 -22.14 4.94 -1.33
CA LEU A 174 -22.46 3.75 -2.14
C LEU A 174 -23.44 4.11 -3.25
N GLN A 175 -22.94 4.58 -4.39
CA GLN A 175 -23.73 4.69 -5.61
C GLN A 175 -22.87 4.35 -6.83
N ASN A 176 -22.60 3.05 -7.04
CA ASN A 176 -22.36 2.44 -8.37
C ASN A 176 -22.16 0.92 -8.20
N GLU A 177 -22.89 0.11 -8.96
CA GLU A 177 -22.89 -1.36 -8.82
C GLU A 177 -21.51 -2.01 -9.09
N THR A 178 -20.62 -1.33 -9.80
CA THR A 178 -19.23 -1.75 -10.03
C THR A 178 -18.34 -1.58 -8.80
N MET A 179 -18.67 -0.65 -7.90
CA MET A 179 -17.95 -0.40 -6.63
C MET A 179 -18.26 -1.45 -5.57
N ASN A 180 -19.43 -2.09 -5.61
CA ASN A 180 -19.82 -3.10 -4.61
C ASN A 180 -18.92 -4.35 -4.65
N HIS A 181 -18.43 -4.74 -5.82
CA HIS A 181 -17.50 -5.87 -5.94
C HIS A 181 -16.09 -5.52 -5.43
N VAL A 182 -15.67 -4.27 -5.58
CA VAL A 182 -14.37 -3.74 -5.18
C VAL A 182 -14.30 -3.53 -3.67
N VAL A 183 -15.38 -3.00 -3.08
CA VAL A 183 -15.54 -2.84 -1.63
C VAL A 183 -15.52 -4.19 -0.91
N ASN A 184 -16.04 -5.26 -1.53
CA ASN A 184 -15.89 -6.62 -0.99
C ASN A 184 -14.44 -7.11 -0.99
N CYS A 185 -13.65 -6.79 -2.03
CA CYS A 185 -12.21 -7.06 -2.05
C CYS A 185 -11.46 -6.28 -0.96
N TYR A 186 -11.87 -5.04 -0.76
CA TYR A 186 -11.32 -4.12 0.23
C TYR A 186 -11.55 -4.58 1.69
N TRP A 187 -12.76 -5.00 2.04
CA TRP A 187 -13.06 -5.50 3.38
C TRP A 187 -12.38 -6.84 3.71
N GLN A 188 -12.17 -7.71 2.72
CA GLN A 188 -11.52 -9.01 2.95
C GLN A 188 -9.98 -8.93 3.02
N ILE A 189 -9.36 -7.97 2.33
CA ILE A 189 -7.94 -7.63 2.53
C ILE A 189 -7.73 -6.89 3.86
N GLN A 190 -8.71 -6.10 4.33
CA GLN A 190 -8.70 -5.58 5.71
C GLN A 190 -8.72 -6.72 6.75
N THR A 191 -9.44 -7.82 6.50
CA THR A 191 -9.42 -9.02 7.36
C THR A 191 -8.04 -9.70 7.42
N LEU A 192 -7.27 -9.72 6.32
CA LEU A 192 -5.88 -10.24 6.28
C LEU A 192 -4.92 -9.51 7.21
N ILE A 193 -5.24 -8.27 7.56
CA ILE A 193 -4.35 -7.39 8.31
C ILE A 193 -4.77 -7.33 9.79
N GLN A 194 -5.99 -7.78 10.11
CA GLN A 194 -6.55 -7.79 11.45
C GLN A 194 -6.56 -9.19 12.12
N ALA A 195 -6.29 -10.27 11.36
CA ALA A 195 -6.15 -11.64 11.83
C ALA A 195 -4.67 -12.02 12.05
#